data_AF-A0A8J5RTL9-F1
#
_entry.id   AF-A0A8J5RTL9-F1
#
_cell.length_a   1.000
_cell.length_b   1.000
_cell.length_c   1.000
_cell.angle_alpha   90.00
_cell.angle_beta   90.00
_cell.angle_gamma   90.00
#
_symmetry.space_group_name_H-M   'P 1'
#
loop_
_entity.id
_entity.type
_entity.pdbx_description
1 polymer ?
#
loop_
_entity_poly.entity_id
_entity_poly.type
_entity_poly.pdbx_seq_one_letter_code
_entity_poly.pdbx_strand_id
1 'polypeptide(L)'
;MDCGKAKETTYDALNNTPCLLPSWISKASARQRRGRAGRVQPGECYHLYPRCVYDAFADYQLPELLRTPLNSLCLQIKSLQVGSIGEFLSAALQPPEALAVQNAVDFLKMIGALDENENLTDLGMSYTFVSFLSL
;
A
#
# COMPACT_ATOMS: atom_id res chain seq x y z
N MET A 1 11.75 -19.94 13.77
CA MET A 1 11.91 -18.82 14.71
C MET A 1 11.25 -17.59 14.10
N ASP A 2 10.47 -16.84 14.88
CA ASP A 2 9.73 -15.64 14.46
C ASP A 2 10.02 -14.49 15.44
N CYS A 3 10.66 -13.43 14.93
CA CYS A 3 10.98 -12.25 15.73
C CYS A 3 9.81 -11.26 15.89
N GLY A 4 8.70 -11.47 15.18
CA GLY A 4 7.51 -10.60 15.28
C GLY A 4 7.66 -9.24 14.60
N LYS A 5 8.82 -8.93 14.00
CA LYS A 5 9.03 -7.67 13.26
C LYS A 5 9.14 -7.91 11.76
N ALA A 6 8.73 -6.92 11.00
CA ALA A 6 8.95 -6.83 9.56
C ALA A 6 9.23 -5.37 9.19
N LYS A 7 9.89 -5.14 8.06
CA LYS A 7 9.93 -3.79 7.48
C LYS A 7 8.64 -3.60 6.71
N GLU A 8 7.91 -2.55 7.03
CA GLU A 8 6.69 -2.18 6.32
C GLU A 8 6.86 -0.82 5.68
N THR A 9 6.41 -0.73 4.44
CA THR A 9 6.23 0.55 3.76
C THR A 9 5.00 1.21 4.35
N THR A 10 5.18 2.44 4.78
CA THR A 10 4.16 3.35 5.30
C THR A 10 4.23 4.63 4.48
N TYR A 11 3.11 5.34 4.37
CA TYR A 11 3.05 6.59 3.63
C TYR A 11 2.60 7.68 4.58
N ASP A 12 3.42 8.72 4.71
CA ASP A 12 3.08 9.92 5.46
C ASP A 12 2.45 10.94 4.49
N ALA A 13 1.13 11.12 4.60
CA ALA A 13 0.37 12.03 3.75
C ALA A 13 0.75 13.51 3.99
N LEU A 14 1.23 13.88 5.18
CA LEU A 14 1.60 15.27 5.50
C LEU A 14 2.92 15.64 4.81
N ASN A 15 3.88 14.72 4.83
CA ASN A 15 5.20 14.91 4.22
C ASN A 15 5.29 14.34 2.80
N ASN A 16 4.20 13.75 2.30
CA ASN A 16 4.08 13.14 0.97
C ASN A 16 5.22 12.15 0.67
N THR A 17 5.68 11.42 1.70
CA THR A 17 6.92 10.63 1.64
C THR A 17 6.66 9.18 2.06
N PRO A 18 7.09 8.18 1.25
CA PRO A 18 7.08 6.79 1.65
C PRO A 18 8.22 6.49 2.63
N CYS A 19 7.89 5.85 3.74
CA CYS A 19 8.80 5.48 4.82
C CYS A 19 8.84 3.97 4.97
N LEU A 20 10.05 3.38 5.00
CA LEU A 20 10.25 1.96 5.28
C LEU A 20 10.69 1.78 6.73
N LEU A 21 9.76 1.45 7.61
CA LEU A 21 10.00 1.38 9.05
C LEU A 21 9.87 -0.05 9.59
N PRO A 22 10.68 -0.45 10.59
CA PRO A 22 10.49 -1.71 11.28
C PRO A 22 9.23 -1.63 12.16
N SER A 23 8.19 -2.38 11.79
CA SER A 23 6.94 -2.47 12.52
C SER A 23 6.70 -3.89 13.05
N TRP A 24 5.75 -4.00 13.97
CA TRP A 24 5.23 -5.28 14.44
C TRP A 24 4.36 -5.91 13.35
N ILE A 25 4.48 -7.22 13.17
CA ILE A 25 3.65 -7.96 12.21
C ILE A 25 2.22 -8.10 12.72
N SER A 26 1.28 -8.36 11.81
CA SER A 26 -0.08 -8.72 12.20
C SER A 26 -0.18 -10.13 12.79
N LYS A 27 -1.24 -10.41 13.55
CA LYS A 27 -1.57 -11.77 14.01
C LYS A 27 -1.76 -12.72 12.84
N ALA A 28 -2.37 -12.27 11.75
CA ALA A 28 -2.49 -13.05 10.51
C ALA A 28 -1.10 -13.46 9.96
N SER A 29 -0.14 -12.54 9.91
CA SER A 29 1.23 -12.81 9.47
C SER A 29 1.94 -13.80 10.40
N ALA A 30 1.79 -13.66 11.72
CA ALA A 30 2.35 -14.59 12.70
C ALA A 30 1.78 -16.01 12.51
N ARG A 31 0.47 -16.12 12.29
CA ARG A 31 -0.20 -17.40 11.97
C ARG A 31 0.32 -18.02 10.68
N GLN A 32 0.53 -17.22 9.63
CA GLN A 32 1.13 -17.70 8.38
C GLN A 32 2.57 -18.20 8.58
N ARG A 33 3.40 -17.49 9.36
CA ARG A 33 4.77 -17.91 9.69
C ARG A 33 4.79 -19.23 10.44
N ARG A 34 3.91 -19.40 11.42
CA ARG A 34 3.71 -20.68 12.14
C ARG A 34 3.35 -21.82 11.18
N GLY A 35 2.46 -21.56 10.21
CA GLY A 35 2.04 -22.55 9.22
C GLY A 35 3.18 -23.10 8.35
N ARG A 36 4.30 -22.37 8.19
CA ARG A 36 5.45 -22.84 7.41
C ARG A 36 6.18 -24.03 8.04
N ALA A 37 6.14 -24.17 9.36
CA ALA A 37 6.83 -25.24 10.07
C ALA A 37 6.14 -26.61 9.94
N GLY A 38 4.83 -26.64 9.63
CA GLY A 38 4.02 -27.85 9.63
C GLY A 38 3.76 -28.49 8.27
N ARG A 39 4.56 -28.19 7.23
CA ARG A 39 4.28 -28.63 5.85
C ARG A 39 4.50 -30.13 5.59
N VAL A 40 5.48 -30.73 6.26
CA VAL A 40 5.93 -32.11 6.00
C VAL A 40 5.65 -33.01 7.20
N GLN A 41 5.82 -32.48 8.40
CA GLN A 41 5.64 -33.17 9.68
C GLN A 41 5.24 -32.14 10.75
N PRO A 42 4.77 -32.58 11.94
CA PRO A 42 4.58 -31.67 13.06
C PRO A 42 5.86 -30.87 13.34
N GLY A 43 5.75 -29.55 13.31
CA GLY A 43 6.88 -28.64 13.48
C GLY A 43 6.58 -27.56 14.51
N GLU A 44 7.63 -27.01 15.10
CA GLU A 44 7.54 -25.99 16.14
C GLU A 44 7.89 -24.60 15.60
N CYS A 45 7.20 -23.58 16.11
CA CYS A 45 7.48 -22.18 15.82
C CYS A 45 7.75 -21.43 17.12
N TYR A 46 8.98 -20.95 17.28
CA TYR A 46 9.39 -20.14 18.44
C TYR A 46 9.15 -18.66 18.16
N HIS A 47 8.32 -18.02 18.98
CA HIS A 47 8.02 -16.58 18.92
C HIS A 47 8.88 -15.81 19.93
N LEU A 48 9.63 -14.80 19.48
CA LEU A 48 10.53 -14.00 20.32
C LEU A 48 9.85 -12.77 20.95
N TYR A 49 8.58 -12.89 21.29
CA TYR A 49 7.79 -11.82 21.89
C TYR A 49 6.82 -12.39 22.93
N PRO A 50 6.56 -11.65 24.03
CA PRO A 50 5.64 -12.11 25.06
C PRO A 50 4.19 -12.07 24.55
N ARG A 51 3.31 -12.84 25.20
CA ARG A 51 1.90 -12.95 24.80
C ARG A 51 1.17 -11.60 24.85
N CYS A 52 1.49 -10.74 25.82
CA CYS A 52 0.92 -9.39 25.90
C CYS A 52 1.22 -8.54 24.66
N VAL A 53 2.40 -8.70 24.05
CA VAL A 53 2.76 -8.01 22.81
C VAL A 53 1.99 -8.59 21.62
N TYR A 54 1.84 -9.91 21.56
CA TYR A 54 1.03 -10.57 20.53
C TYR A 54 -0.44 -10.16 20.60
N ASP A 55 -1.01 -10.02 21.80
CA ASP A 55 -2.39 -9.61 21.99
C ASP A 55 -2.62 -8.16 21.50
N ALA A 56 -1.59 -7.32 21.59
CA ALA A 56 -1.57 -5.94 21.08
C ALA A 56 -1.31 -5.84 19.56
N PHE A 57 -0.97 -6.93 18.87
CA PHE A 57 -0.82 -6.90 17.40
C PHE A 57 -2.16 -6.64 16.71
N ALA A 58 -2.11 -5.92 15.60
CA ALA A 58 -3.25 -5.82 14.69
C ALA A 58 -3.64 -7.21 14.16
N ASP A 59 -4.93 -7.46 14.01
CA ASP A 59 -5.41 -8.76 13.51
C ASP A 59 -4.95 -9.00 12.07
N TYR A 60 -4.99 -7.95 11.25
CA TYR A 60 -4.57 -7.93 9.86
C TYR A 60 -3.63 -6.76 9.58
N GLN A 61 -2.78 -6.93 8.58
CA GLN A 61 -1.95 -5.84 8.07
C GLN A 61 -2.85 -4.83 7.35
N LEU A 62 -2.54 -3.54 7.49
CA LEU A 62 -3.26 -2.48 6.80
C LEU A 62 -3.18 -2.73 5.27
N PRO A 63 -4.21 -2.44 4.47
CA PRO A 63 -4.15 -2.59 3.02
C PRO A 63 -3.02 -1.78 2.39
N GLU A 64 -2.52 -2.23 1.24
CA GLU A 64 -1.52 -1.48 0.48
C GLU A 64 -2.06 -0.12 0.03
N LEU A 65 -3.35 -0.06 -0.35
CA LEU A 65 -4.03 1.17 -0.77
C LEU A 65 -3.95 2.31 0.25
N LEU A 66 -3.83 1.98 1.55
CA LEU A 66 -3.74 2.96 2.63
C LEU A 66 -2.29 3.23 3.08
N ARG A 67 -1.31 2.57 2.47
CA ARG A 67 0.10 2.58 2.89
C ARG A 67 1.07 3.01 1.81
N THR A 68 0.61 3.21 0.59
CA THR A 68 1.45 3.58 -0.55
C THR A 68 0.95 4.88 -1.18
N PRO A 69 1.85 5.65 -1.84
CA PRO A 69 1.44 6.81 -2.61
C PRO A 69 0.54 6.39 -3.77
N LEU A 70 -0.57 7.11 -3.96
CA LEU A 70 -1.60 6.77 -4.93
C LEU A 70 -1.25 7.18 -6.37
N ASN A 71 -0.11 7.84 -6.60
CA ASN A 71 0.27 8.42 -7.89
C ASN A 71 0.17 7.44 -9.06
N SER A 72 0.76 6.25 -8.93
CA SER A 72 0.75 5.24 -9.99
C SER A 72 -0.66 4.68 -10.21
N LEU A 73 -1.43 4.48 -9.12
CA LEU A 73 -2.80 4.01 -9.17
C LEU A 73 -3.72 5.04 -9.87
N CYS A 74 -3.58 6.32 -9.56
CA CYS A 74 -4.32 7.41 -10.19
C CYS A 74 -4.10 7.46 -11.71
N LEU A 75 -2.84 7.28 -12.15
CA LEU A 75 -2.51 7.19 -13.58
C LEU A 75 -3.14 5.96 -14.24
N GLN A 76 -3.09 4.80 -13.59
CA GLN A 76 -3.73 3.58 -14.09
C GLN A 76 -5.24 3.75 -14.24
N ILE A 77 -5.92 4.35 -13.25
CA ILE A 77 -7.36 4.62 -13.31
C ILE A 77 -7.72 5.52 -14.49
N LYS A 78 -6.93 6.59 -14.72
CA LYS A 78 -7.14 7.49 -15.87
C LYS A 78 -6.83 6.80 -17.20
N SER A 79 -5.80 5.97 -17.28
CA SER A 79 -5.50 5.17 -18.47
C SER A 79 -6.61 4.17 -18.80
N LEU A 80 -7.34 3.68 -17.79
CA LEU A 80 -8.50 2.79 -17.97
C LEU A 80 -9.78 3.55 -18.32
N GLN A 81 -9.75 4.89 -18.40
CA GLN A 81 -10.89 5.76 -18.74
C GLN A 81 -12.11 5.57 -17.81
N VAL A 82 -11.90 5.20 -16.54
CA VAL A 82 -12.97 4.85 -15.58
C VAL A 82 -13.63 6.07 -14.92
N GLY A 83 -13.43 7.28 -15.46
CA GLY A 83 -14.01 8.51 -14.95
C GLY A 83 -13.11 9.25 -13.96
N SER A 84 -13.72 9.83 -12.90
CA SER A 84 -12.97 10.60 -11.90
C SER A 84 -12.23 9.68 -10.91
N ILE A 85 -10.99 10.03 -10.58
CA ILE A 85 -10.16 9.24 -9.65
C ILE A 85 -10.83 9.17 -8.28
N GLY A 86 -11.36 10.29 -7.80
CA GLY A 86 -12.00 10.39 -6.49
C GLY A 86 -13.23 9.49 -6.35
N GLU A 87 -14.14 9.49 -7.33
CA GLU A 87 -15.33 8.63 -7.29
C GLU A 87 -14.95 7.15 -7.34
N PHE A 88 -13.99 6.78 -8.18
CA PHE A 88 -13.53 5.40 -8.27
C PHE A 88 -12.91 4.90 -6.96
N LEU A 89 -12.03 5.70 -6.36
CA LEU A 89 -11.40 5.34 -5.08
C LEU A 89 -12.39 5.34 -3.92
N SER A 90 -13.44 6.17 -3.96
CA SER A 90 -14.50 6.17 -2.95
C SER A 90 -15.33 4.89 -2.97
N ALA A 91 -15.45 4.23 -4.13
CA ALA A 91 -16.16 2.97 -4.29
C ALA A 91 -15.33 1.74 -3.87
N ALA A 92 -14.05 1.91 -3.51
CA ALA A 92 -13.21 0.82 -3.04
C ALA A 92 -13.67 0.27 -1.68
N LEU A 93 -13.34 -0.99 -1.39
CA LEU A 93 -13.72 -1.67 -0.13
C LEU A 93 -13.27 -0.87 1.12
N GLN A 94 -12.10 -0.26 1.04
CA GLN A 94 -11.52 0.59 2.07
C GLN A 94 -10.96 1.84 1.40
N PRO A 95 -11.75 2.93 1.31
CA PRO A 95 -11.35 4.11 0.58
C PRO A 95 -10.16 4.80 1.26
N PRO A 96 -9.20 5.33 0.48
CA PRO A 96 -8.10 6.12 1.02
C PRO A 96 -8.59 7.47 1.55
N GLU A 97 -7.76 8.11 2.36
CA GLU A 97 -8.03 9.46 2.86
C GLU A 97 -8.06 10.46 1.71
N ALA A 98 -9.07 11.36 1.71
CA ALA A 98 -9.25 12.34 0.65
C ALA A 98 -8.01 13.22 0.42
N LEU A 99 -7.29 13.55 1.51
CA LEU A 99 -6.04 14.31 1.43
C LEU A 99 -4.95 13.56 0.64
N ALA A 100 -4.83 12.24 0.83
CA ALA A 100 -3.87 11.42 0.09
C ALA A 100 -4.19 11.36 -1.41
N VAL A 101 -5.48 11.33 -1.76
CA VAL A 101 -5.93 11.38 -3.17
C VAL A 101 -5.60 12.74 -3.78
N GLN A 102 -5.94 13.83 -3.08
CA GLN A 102 -5.66 15.19 -3.56
C GLN A 102 -4.16 15.41 -3.76
N ASN A 103 -3.34 15.03 -2.77
CA ASN A 103 -1.88 15.12 -2.86
C ASN A 103 -1.31 14.36 -4.05
N ALA A 104 -1.89 13.19 -4.39
CA ALA A 104 -1.47 12.43 -5.55
C ALA A 104 -1.85 13.12 -6.87
N VAL A 105 -3.07 13.67 -6.97
CA VAL A 105 -3.52 14.42 -8.16
C VAL A 105 -2.67 15.67 -8.35
N ASP A 106 -2.44 16.45 -7.31
CA ASP A 106 -1.63 17.67 -7.37
C ASP A 106 -0.19 17.37 -7.75
N PHE A 107 0.39 16.29 -7.23
CA PHE A 107 1.71 15.83 -7.62
C PHE A 107 1.77 15.45 -9.10
N LEU A 108 0.76 14.73 -9.61
CA LEU A 108 0.68 14.33 -11.01
C LEU A 108 0.49 15.52 -11.97
N LYS A 109 -0.27 16.54 -11.55
CA LYS A 109 -0.38 17.82 -12.27
C LYS A 109 0.95 18.57 -12.29
N MET A 110 1.63 18.64 -11.14
CA MET A 110 2.93 19.31 -11.02
C MET A 110 4.01 18.71 -11.93
N ILE A 111 4.04 17.38 -12.09
CA ILE A 111 5.01 16.72 -13.00
C ILE A 111 4.55 16.71 -14.47
N GLY A 112 3.38 17.27 -14.78
CA GLY A 112 2.81 17.32 -16.13
C GLY A 112 2.28 15.98 -16.66
N ALA A 113 2.04 15.00 -15.78
CA ALA A 113 1.44 13.72 -16.15
C ALA A 113 -0.10 13.81 -16.29
N LEU A 114 -0.72 14.76 -15.59
CA LEU A 114 -2.12 15.15 -15.74
C LEU A 114 -2.23 16.63 -16.14
N ASP A 115 -3.26 16.98 -16.91
CA ASP A 115 -3.63 18.37 -17.16
C ASP A 115 -4.45 18.98 -16.00
N GLU A 116 -4.78 20.26 -16.08
CA GLU A 116 -5.60 20.96 -15.08
C GLU A 116 -7.00 20.35 -14.90
N ASN A 117 -7.53 19.73 -15.96
CA ASN A 117 -8.82 19.04 -16.00
C ASN A 117 -8.71 17.55 -15.61
N GLU A 118 -7.56 17.12 -15.10
CA GLU A 118 -7.25 15.72 -14.77
C GLU A 118 -7.28 14.74 -15.97
N ASN A 119 -7.07 15.22 -17.18
CA ASN A 119 -6.85 14.37 -18.34
C ASN A 119 -5.39 13.93 -18.42
N LEU A 120 -5.18 12.72 -18.93
CA LEU A 120 -3.87 12.14 -19.06
C LEU A 120 -3.12 12.77 -20.24
N THR A 121 -1.88 13.22 -20.01
CA THR A 121 -1.01 13.77 -21.06
C THR A 121 -0.17 12.67 -21.72
N ASP A 122 0.50 12.99 -22.84
CA ASP A 122 1.45 12.08 -23.50
C ASP A 122 2.58 11.65 -22.56
N LEU A 123 3.01 12.54 -21.66
CA LEU A 123 3.95 12.21 -20.59
C LEU A 123 3.33 11.21 -19.61
N GLY A 124 2.10 11.44 -19.15
CA GLY A 124 1.37 10.52 -18.27
C GLY A 124 1.22 9.12 -18.87
N MET A 125 0.98 9.01 -20.18
CA MET A 125 0.97 7.72 -20.89
C MET A 125 2.32 7.00 -20.76
N SER A 126 3.43 7.71 -20.99
CA SER A 126 4.77 7.13 -20.87
C SER A 126 5.09 6.65 -19.44
N TYR A 127 4.73 7.42 -18.41
CA TYR A 127 4.93 7.06 -17.01
C TYR A 127 4.10 5.84 -16.61
N THR A 128 2.87 5.75 -17.13
CA THR A 128 2.00 4.59 -16.93
C THR A 128 2.66 3.33 -17.50
N PHE A 129 3.22 3.43 -18.71
CA PHE A 129 3.91 2.32 -19.37
C PHE A 129 5.16 1.85 -18.62
N VAL A 130 5.98 2.78 -18.10
CA VAL A 130 7.15 2.46 -17.27
C VAL A 130 6.75 1.79 -15.96
N SER A 131 5.63 2.23 -15.35
CA SER A 131 5.08 1.61 -14.14
C SER A 131 4.63 0.16 -14.39
N PHE A 132 4.11 -0.15 -15.58
CA PHE A 132 3.72 -1.51 -15.98
C PHE A 132 4.91 -2.45 -16.18
N LEU A 133 6.07 -1.94 -16.61
CA LEU A 133 7.29 -2.75 -16.81
C LEU A 133 8.04 -3.06 -15.52
N SER A 134 7.70 -2.38 -14.41
CA SER A 134 8.37 -2.52 -13.11
C SER A 134 7.68 -3.52 -12.16
N LEU A 135 6.61 -4.18 -12.62
CA LEU A 135 5.88 -5.27 -11.94
C LEU A 135 6.20 -6.62 -12.60
#